data_AF-A0ABD0ZZL2-F1
#
_entry.id   AF-A0ABD0ZZL2-F1
#
_cell.length_a   1.000
_cell.length_b   1.000
_cell.length_c   1.000
_cell.angle_alpha   90.00
_cell.angle_beta   90.00
_cell.angle_gamma   90.00
#
_symmetry.space_group_name_H-M   'P 1'
#
loop_
_entity.id
_entity.type
_entity.pdbx_description
1 polymer ?
#
loop_
_entity_poly.entity_id
_entity_poly.type
_entity_poly.pdbx_seq_one_letter_code
_entity_poly.pdbx_strand_id
1 'polypeptide(L)'
;MSGFFWNIRGFNKFNKQQVVKNWIDKYGIEFGALLETRVKAGKSDRIVTSLFKNWSMVSNYEFHRLGRIWVIWSTKVKLRVVYKSAQMITCAIELEDGEEFFCSFIYASNFEEERRELWRDITQGQNSASLRGKPWLCCGDFNEILDIKEHSNFSISPTVTPGMRDFQEVVRCCSFTDLAHHGPQFTWTNKRDNDIICKKLDRMLVNDKWMQQKQHSYCVFDSGGCSDHLRGKLILQGQILKPRGPFKFTNVIAAMPEFKHQMETFWTQSEPLFQSTTALFRLSKKLKQLKPILRKLSRNKLHDISRRAAEAYENLCTCQINSLTNVDAQAAHAESMAYDRWEKISAIEENFLRHKSKLHWLNVGDKNNRFFHNAIKDRQARNSIKEIETQGGECLTRQEDIKIEAVQFFNGLLTGQPSNYESFSVDFIGELISFRCSEADEAHLLSEVLEEEIKQVLFSMPINKSPGPDGYTVEFFKEAWPVLGKDFIVAILSFFIHGFLPKGLNSTILALIPKIT
;
A
#
# COMPACT_ATOMS: atom_id res chain seq x y z
N MET A 1 11.08 3.38 -17.47
CA MET A 1 12.50 3.41 -17.09
C MET A 1 12.74 2.48 -15.91
N SER A 2 13.88 1.81 -15.86
CA SER A 2 14.26 0.98 -14.71
C SER A 2 15.69 1.27 -14.26
N GLY A 3 15.90 1.15 -12.95
CA GLY A 3 17.19 1.34 -12.29
C GLY A 3 17.63 0.09 -11.54
N PHE A 4 18.84 0.06 -11.02
CA PHE A 4 19.27 -1.03 -10.13
C PHE A 4 20.29 -0.63 -9.08
N PHE A 5 20.44 -1.47 -8.06
CA PHE A 5 21.71 -1.59 -7.35
C PHE A 5 22.01 -3.05 -7.06
N TRP A 6 23.29 -3.40 -6.96
CA TRP A 6 23.69 -4.75 -6.60
C TRP A 6 25.05 -4.78 -5.93
N ASN A 7 25.11 -5.24 -4.68
CA ASN A 7 26.38 -5.66 -4.10
C ASN A 7 26.86 -6.95 -4.77
N ILE A 8 27.88 -6.82 -5.63
CA ILE A 8 28.37 -7.90 -6.47
C ILE A 8 29.50 -8.70 -5.82
N ARG A 9 30.02 -8.24 -4.68
CA ARG A 9 31.15 -8.81 -3.95
C ARG A 9 32.31 -9.19 -4.88
N GLY A 10 32.87 -8.19 -5.54
CA GLY A 10 33.96 -8.32 -6.50
C GLY A 10 33.52 -8.49 -7.96
N PHE A 11 34.06 -7.65 -8.84
CA PHE A 11 33.69 -7.53 -10.26
C PHE A 11 34.85 -7.76 -11.24
N ASN A 12 35.96 -8.34 -10.77
CA ASN A 12 37.13 -8.64 -11.61
C ASN A 12 36.93 -9.84 -12.56
N LYS A 13 36.03 -10.78 -12.24
CA LYS A 13 35.84 -12.03 -13.00
C LYS A 13 34.92 -11.81 -14.21
N PHE A 14 35.35 -12.22 -15.40
CA PHE A 14 34.57 -12.09 -16.65
C PHE A 14 33.18 -12.75 -16.57
N ASN A 15 33.05 -13.92 -15.94
CA ASN A 15 31.74 -14.57 -15.79
C ASN A 15 30.76 -13.72 -14.97
N LYS A 16 31.22 -13.05 -13.89
CA LYS A 16 30.38 -12.13 -13.11
C LYS A 16 29.97 -10.91 -13.94
N GLN A 17 30.90 -10.39 -14.73
CA GLN A 17 30.66 -9.29 -15.65
C GLN A 17 29.56 -9.62 -16.67
N GLN A 18 29.61 -10.82 -17.25
CA GLN A 18 28.60 -11.27 -18.21
C GLN A 18 27.23 -11.48 -17.55
N VAL A 19 27.17 -11.96 -16.31
CA VAL A 19 25.92 -12.09 -15.55
C VAL A 19 25.26 -10.72 -15.35
N VAL A 20 26.02 -9.69 -14.97
CA VAL A 20 25.50 -8.32 -14.82
C VAL A 20 25.01 -7.79 -16.16
N LYS A 21 25.80 -7.93 -17.22
CA LYS A 21 25.44 -7.47 -18.56
C LYS A 21 24.14 -8.12 -19.05
N ASN A 22 24.06 -9.46 -19.01
CA ASN A 22 22.87 -10.20 -19.43
C ASN A 22 21.63 -9.81 -18.63
N TRP A 23 21.80 -9.51 -17.34
CA TRP A 23 20.69 -9.06 -16.50
C TRP A 23 20.18 -7.67 -16.88
N ILE A 24 21.10 -6.72 -17.10
CA ILE A 24 20.77 -5.38 -17.57
C ILE A 24 20.07 -5.44 -18.93
N ASP A 25 20.60 -6.23 -19.87
CA ASP A 25 20.04 -6.39 -21.21
C ASP A 25 18.64 -7.04 -21.16
N LYS A 26 18.47 -8.10 -20.35
CA LYS A 26 17.20 -8.84 -20.22
C LYS A 26 16.05 -7.95 -19.73
N TYR A 27 16.33 -7.06 -18.78
CA TYR A 27 15.28 -6.22 -18.15
C TYR A 27 15.27 -4.78 -18.67
N GLY A 28 16.10 -4.44 -19.68
CA GLY A 28 16.18 -3.10 -20.23
C GLY A 28 16.52 -2.05 -19.17
N ILE A 29 17.50 -2.35 -18.31
CA ILE A 29 17.90 -1.45 -17.22
C ILE A 29 18.72 -0.30 -17.78
N GLU A 30 18.44 0.92 -17.34
CA GLU A 30 18.97 2.14 -17.98
C GLU A 30 20.00 2.88 -17.11
N PHE A 31 19.98 2.67 -15.79
CA PHE A 31 20.95 3.21 -14.85
C PHE A 31 21.04 2.37 -13.57
N GLY A 32 22.08 2.55 -12.76
CA GLY A 32 22.15 1.95 -11.44
C GLY A 32 23.56 1.89 -10.87
N ALA A 33 23.75 1.09 -9.81
CA ALA A 33 25.04 0.96 -9.16
C ALA A 33 25.48 -0.49 -8.90
N LEU A 34 26.77 -0.75 -9.14
CA LEU A 34 27.47 -1.92 -8.65
C LEU A 34 28.22 -1.56 -7.37
N LEU A 35 27.92 -2.28 -6.30
CA LEU A 35 28.52 -2.09 -4.98
C LEU A 35 29.55 -3.19 -4.72
N GLU A 36 30.56 -2.84 -3.93
CA GLU A 36 31.67 -3.71 -3.56
C GLU A 36 32.42 -4.31 -4.76
N THR A 37 32.70 -3.51 -5.79
CA THR A 37 33.33 -3.98 -7.04
C THR A 37 34.73 -4.57 -6.82
N ARG A 38 35.49 -4.11 -5.82
CA ARG A 38 36.87 -4.54 -5.52
C ARG A 38 37.81 -4.47 -6.74
N VAL A 39 37.54 -3.56 -7.68
CA VAL A 39 38.36 -3.34 -8.88
C VAL A 39 39.30 -2.16 -8.62
N LYS A 40 40.56 -2.25 -9.05
CA LYS A 40 41.51 -1.12 -8.97
C LYS A 40 41.20 -0.09 -10.07
N ALA A 41 41.39 1.20 -9.80
CA ALA A 41 41.09 2.31 -10.72
C ALA A 41 41.63 2.10 -12.14
N GLY A 42 42.89 1.68 -12.29
CA GLY A 42 43.48 1.46 -13.63
C GLY A 42 42.84 0.35 -14.48
N LYS A 43 41.89 -0.44 -13.92
CA LYS A 43 41.14 -1.47 -14.66
C LYS A 43 39.67 -1.09 -14.89
N SER A 44 39.15 -0.04 -14.24
CA SER A 44 37.71 0.25 -14.25
C SER A 44 37.21 0.59 -15.65
N ASP A 45 37.91 1.51 -16.33
CA ASP A 45 37.46 2.07 -17.60
C ASP A 45 37.45 0.98 -18.67
N ARG A 46 38.51 0.16 -18.72
CA ARG A 46 38.57 -0.99 -19.64
C ARG A 46 37.40 -1.96 -19.44
N ILE A 47 37.05 -2.27 -18.18
CA ILE A 47 35.95 -3.19 -17.87
C ILE A 47 34.63 -2.57 -18.34
N VAL A 48 34.34 -1.33 -17.97
CA VAL A 48 33.08 -0.67 -18.33
C VAL A 48 32.94 -0.48 -19.83
N THR A 49 33.94 0.06 -20.52
CA THR A 49 33.90 0.27 -21.97
C THR A 49 33.74 -1.06 -22.73
N SER A 50 34.26 -2.17 -22.21
CA SER A 50 34.11 -3.49 -22.84
C SER A 50 32.71 -4.11 -22.66
N LEU A 51 32.06 -3.87 -21.52
CA LEU A 51 30.80 -4.50 -21.15
C LEU A 51 29.58 -3.68 -21.56
N PHE A 52 29.63 -2.37 -21.32
CA PHE A 52 28.51 -1.44 -21.42
C PHE A 52 28.78 -0.43 -22.54
N LYS A 53 28.47 -0.83 -23.78
CA LYS A 53 28.61 0.06 -24.94
C LYS A 53 27.63 1.22 -24.84
N ASN A 54 28.12 2.46 -25.04
CA ASN A 54 27.32 3.68 -24.93
C ASN A 54 26.77 3.91 -23.50
N TRP A 55 27.54 3.54 -22.49
CA TRP A 55 27.23 3.86 -21.10
C TRP A 55 28.35 4.73 -20.52
N SER A 56 27.95 5.55 -19.55
CA SER A 56 28.85 6.36 -18.75
C SER A 56 28.99 5.75 -17.35
N MET A 57 30.09 6.08 -16.67
CA MET A 57 30.36 5.64 -15.30
C MET A 57 30.86 6.81 -14.44
N VAL A 58 30.47 6.80 -13.18
CA VAL A 58 31.18 7.47 -12.09
C VAL A 58 31.45 6.49 -10.95
N SER A 59 32.57 6.65 -10.26
CA SER A 59 32.96 5.80 -9.14
C SER A 59 33.50 6.64 -7.98
N ASN A 60 33.75 6.07 -6.80
CA ASN A 60 34.30 6.81 -5.64
C ASN A 60 35.78 6.55 -5.36
N TYR A 61 36.63 6.40 -6.38
CA TYR A 61 38.06 6.10 -6.19
C TYR A 61 38.82 7.17 -5.39
N GLU A 62 38.42 8.43 -5.51
CA GLU A 62 38.97 9.55 -4.73
C GLU A 62 38.72 9.45 -3.21
N PHE A 63 37.74 8.66 -2.78
CA PHE A 63 37.42 8.44 -1.36
C PHE A 63 37.79 7.03 -0.88
N HIS A 64 37.95 6.06 -1.78
CA HIS A 64 38.33 4.71 -1.42
C HIS A 64 39.11 4.00 -2.54
N ARG A 65 40.31 3.46 -2.23
CA ARG A 65 41.26 2.86 -3.19
C ARG A 65 40.71 1.76 -4.13
N LEU A 66 39.64 1.09 -3.71
CA LEU A 66 38.98 0.02 -4.48
C LEU A 66 37.69 0.46 -5.20
N GLY A 67 37.32 1.74 -5.16
CA GLY A 67 36.14 2.28 -5.87
C GLY A 67 34.90 1.44 -5.59
N ARG A 68 34.51 1.35 -4.31
CA ARG A 68 33.47 0.42 -3.83
C ARG A 68 32.11 0.65 -4.50
N ILE A 69 31.84 1.86 -4.97
CA ILE A 69 30.57 2.23 -5.60
C ILE A 69 30.87 2.65 -7.03
N TRP A 70 30.31 1.93 -8.00
CA TRP A 70 30.29 2.31 -9.41
C TRP A 70 28.85 2.60 -9.81
N VAL A 71 28.55 3.84 -10.19
CA VAL A 71 27.27 4.22 -10.78
C VAL A 71 27.45 4.24 -12.29
N ILE A 72 26.60 3.50 -13.00
CA ILE A 72 26.63 3.37 -14.46
C ILE A 72 25.26 3.72 -15.05
N TRP A 73 25.24 4.34 -16.23
CA TRP A 73 23.99 4.69 -16.91
C TRP A 73 24.16 4.75 -18.42
N SER A 74 23.08 4.45 -19.13
CA SER A 74 22.99 4.52 -20.58
C SER A 74 22.82 5.97 -21.07
N THR A 75 23.03 6.20 -22.38
CA THR A 75 22.82 7.50 -23.02
C THR A 75 21.39 8.05 -22.93
N LYS A 76 20.40 7.21 -22.58
CA LYS A 76 19.00 7.63 -22.40
C LYS A 76 18.76 8.36 -21.09
N VAL A 77 19.69 8.26 -20.14
CA VAL A 77 19.55 8.85 -18.81
C VAL A 77 20.51 10.02 -18.69
N LYS A 78 19.99 11.19 -18.32
CA LYS A 78 20.83 12.31 -17.92
C LYS A 78 21.06 12.21 -16.42
N LEU A 79 22.32 12.02 -16.04
CA LEU A 79 22.72 11.87 -14.65
C LEU A 79 23.80 12.91 -14.30
N ARG A 80 23.57 13.65 -13.22
CA ARG A 80 24.53 14.61 -12.66
C ARG A 80 24.89 14.20 -11.24
N VAL A 81 26.18 14.15 -10.93
CA VAL A 81 26.65 13.90 -9.56
C VAL A 81 26.47 15.16 -8.71
N VAL A 82 25.89 14.99 -7.53
CA VAL A 82 25.61 16.07 -6.57
C VAL A 82 26.54 15.96 -5.36
N TYR A 83 26.82 14.74 -4.91
CA TYR A 83 27.67 14.49 -3.74
C TYR A 83 28.36 13.12 -3.86
N LYS A 84 29.57 13.01 -3.32
CA LYS A 84 30.35 11.76 -3.26
C LYS A 84 31.07 11.66 -1.91
N SER A 85 31.07 10.46 -1.35
CA SER A 85 31.87 10.09 -0.19
C SER A 85 32.37 8.63 -0.31
N ALA A 86 33.03 8.13 0.73
CA ALA A 86 33.49 6.74 0.77
C ALA A 86 32.32 5.73 0.80
N GLN A 87 31.15 6.15 1.31
CA GLN A 87 30.00 5.28 1.57
C GLN A 87 28.77 5.62 0.70
N MET A 88 28.77 6.75 -0.02
CA MET A 88 27.61 7.19 -0.81
C MET A 88 28.01 7.96 -2.08
N ILE A 89 27.26 7.76 -3.16
CA ILE A 89 27.25 8.65 -4.33
C ILE A 89 25.81 9.11 -4.56
N THR A 90 25.57 10.42 -4.48
CA THR A 90 24.27 11.04 -4.75
C THR A 90 24.25 11.67 -6.12
N CYS A 91 23.25 11.32 -6.90
CA CYS A 91 23.04 11.78 -8.26
C CYS A 91 21.66 12.40 -8.41
N ALA A 92 21.57 13.48 -9.20
CA ALA A 92 20.33 13.94 -9.79
C ALA A 92 20.13 13.20 -11.12
N ILE A 93 18.95 12.63 -11.30
CA ILE A 93 18.58 11.81 -12.47
C ILE A 93 17.37 12.47 -13.11
N GLU A 94 17.53 12.90 -14.36
CA GLU A 94 16.48 13.49 -15.20
C GLU A 94 15.97 12.42 -16.17
N LEU A 95 14.64 12.23 -16.15
CA LEU A 95 13.90 11.34 -17.03
C LEU A 95 13.62 11.99 -18.38
N GLU A 96 13.22 11.20 -19.38
CA GLU A 96 12.88 11.69 -20.72
C GLU A 96 11.72 12.69 -20.74
N ASP A 97 10.81 12.62 -19.75
CA ASP A 97 9.70 13.55 -19.57
C ASP A 97 10.09 14.87 -18.89
N GLY A 98 11.37 15.04 -18.55
CA GLY A 98 11.92 16.20 -17.86
C GLY A 98 11.72 16.16 -16.34
N GLU A 99 11.11 15.10 -15.77
CA GLU A 99 11.03 14.96 -14.32
C GLU A 99 12.40 14.57 -13.73
N GLU A 100 12.83 15.30 -12.70
CA GLU A 100 14.08 15.04 -11.98
C GLU A 100 13.81 14.44 -10.60
N PHE A 101 14.62 13.46 -10.21
CA PHE A 101 14.69 12.95 -8.85
C PHE A 101 16.14 12.74 -8.40
N PHE A 102 16.35 12.61 -7.09
CA PHE A 102 17.65 12.33 -6.52
C PHE A 102 17.76 10.85 -6.16
N CYS A 103 18.91 10.24 -6.45
CA CYS A 103 19.23 8.87 -6.10
C CYS A 103 20.59 8.80 -5.41
N SER A 104 20.62 8.30 -4.18
CA SER A 104 21.84 8.04 -3.43
C SER A 104 22.13 6.55 -3.43
N PHE A 105 23.23 6.16 -4.06
CA PHE A 105 23.74 4.79 -4.07
C PHE A 105 24.68 4.58 -2.89
N ILE A 106 24.35 3.62 -2.03
CA ILE A 106 24.96 3.46 -0.71
C ILE A 106 25.70 2.13 -0.63
N TYR A 107 26.92 2.17 -0.09
CA TYR A 107 27.62 1.01 0.44
C TYR A 107 28.19 1.40 1.81
N ALA A 108 27.44 1.12 2.85
CA ALA A 108 27.79 1.46 4.22
C ALA A 108 28.95 0.62 4.74
N SER A 109 29.71 1.15 5.71
CA SER A 109 30.76 0.39 6.36
C SER A 109 30.21 -0.79 7.16
N ASN A 110 31.04 -1.82 7.31
CA ASN A 110 30.78 -2.94 8.20
C ASN A 110 30.97 -2.54 9.68
N PHE A 111 31.74 -1.49 9.95
CA PHE A 111 32.00 -1.00 11.29
C PHE A 111 30.97 0.06 11.68
N GLU A 112 30.33 -0.13 12.84
CA GLU A 112 29.29 0.76 13.35
C GLU A 112 29.76 2.22 13.44
N GLU A 113 30.97 2.45 13.96
CA GLU A 113 31.53 3.79 14.15
C GLU A 113 31.71 4.54 12.81
N GLU A 114 32.24 3.85 11.80
CA GLU A 114 32.42 4.41 10.46
C GLU A 114 31.07 4.69 9.77
N ARG A 115 30.04 3.89 10.02
CA ARG A 115 28.69 4.14 9.47
C ARG A 115 28.07 5.45 9.93
N ARG A 116 28.48 5.98 11.10
CA ARG A 116 27.94 7.27 11.59
C ARG A 116 28.22 8.42 10.64
N GLU A 117 29.29 8.35 9.84
CA GLU A 117 29.54 9.33 8.77
C GLU A 117 28.44 9.31 7.71
N LEU A 118 28.06 8.13 7.22
CA LEU A 118 26.96 7.97 6.27
C LEU A 118 25.64 8.49 6.84
N TRP A 119 25.35 8.20 8.11
CA TRP A 119 24.14 8.70 8.80
C TRP A 119 24.07 10.22 8.84
N ARG A 120 25.21 10.89 9.08
CA ARG A 120 25.31 12.35 8.99
C ARG A 120 25.13 12.85 7.57
N ASP A 121 25.79 12.23 6.59
CA ASP A 121 25.70 12.61 5.17
C ASP A 121 24.24 12.58 4.68
N ILE A 122 23.50 11.52 5.03
CA ILE A 122 22.09 11.37 4.67
C ILE A 122 21.24 12.48 5.32
N THR A 123 21.42 12.71 6.63
CA THR A 123 20.63 13.70 7.37
C THR A 123 20.92 15.13 6.91
N GLN A 124 22.17 15.44 6.56
CA GLN A 124 22.54 16.72 5.96
C GLN A 124 22.00 16.86 4.54
N GLY A 125 22.06 15.78 3.74
CA GLY A 125 21.50 15.71 2.40
C GLY A 125 20.03 16.12 2.35
N GLN A 126 19.19 15.55 3.22
CA GLN A 126 17.76 15.90 3.35
C GLN A 126 17.52 17.40 3.53
N ASN A 127 18.40 18.07 4.28
CA ASN A 127 18.26 19.48 4.65
C ASN A 127 18.94 20.43 3.66
N SER A 128 19.75 19.91 2.75
CA SER A 128 20.49 20.68 1.74
C SER A 128 19.56 21.40 0.76
N ALA A 129 19.99 22.55 0.25
CA ALA A 129 19.21 23.33 -0.71
C ALA A 129 18.90 22.54 -1.99
N SER A 130 19.79 21.63 -2.41
CA SER A 130 19.65 20.84 -3.62
C SER A 130 18.55 19.76 -3.52
N LEU A 131 18.42 19.09 -2.37
CA LEU A 131 17.49 17.96 -2.19
C LEU A 131 16.20 18.35 -1.47
N ARG A 132 16.18 19.47 -0.74
CA ARG A 132 15.04 19.88 0.08
C ARG A 132 13.77 19.95 -0.77
N GLY A 133 12.77 19.17 -0.38
CA GLY A 133 11.45 19.17 -1.02
C GLY A 133 11.40 18.42 -2.36
N LYS A 134 12.46 17.70 -2.76
CA LYS A 134 12.51 16.90 -3.99
C LYS A 134 12.32 15.40 -3.71
N PRO A 135 11.85 14.60 -4.68
CA PRO A 135 11.84 13.15 -4.59
C PRO A 135 13.26 12.62 -4.39
N TRP A 136 13.44 11.81 -3.35
CA TRP A 136 14.74 11.24 -3.04
C TRP A 136 14.60 9.75 -2.74
N LEU A 137 15.45 8.96 -3.41
CA LEU A 137 15.65 7.53 -3.22
C LEU A 137 17.06 7.30 -2.68
N CYS A 138 17.18 6.61 -1.56
CA CYS A 138 18.42 6.06 -1.03
C CYS A 138 18.41 4.55 -1.22
N CYS A 139 19.29 4.01 -2.05
CA CYS A 139 19.32 2.58 -2.34
C CYS A 139 20.73 2.00 -2.24
N GLY A 140 20.82 0.77 -1.76
CA GLY A 140 22.11 0.11 -1.60
C GLY A 140 22.16 -0.85 -0.43
N ASP A 141 23.40 -1.19 -0.08
CA ASP A 141 23.74 -2.04 1.07
C ASP A 141 24.05 -1.15 2.27
N PHE A 142 23.16 -1.16 3.26
CA PHE A 142 23.27 -0.35 4.48
C PHE A 142 24.09 -1.04 5.57
N ASN A 143 24.45 -2.32 5.40
CA ASN A 143 25.15 -3.15 6.39
C ASN A 143 24.53 -3.14 7.80
N GLU A 144 23.28 -2.69 7.94
CA GLU A 144 22.54 -2.56 9.19
C GLU A 144 21.05 -2.85 8.96
N ILE A 145 20.43 -3.51 9.93
CA ILE A 145 19.00 -3.83 9.90
C ILE A 145 18.19 -2.75 10.63
N LEU A 146 16.91 -2.59 10.29
CA LEU A 146 16.02 -1.63 10.96
C LEU A 146 15.21 -2.29 12.08
N ASP A 147 14.89 -3.57 11.93
CA ASP A 147 14.07 -4.33 12.88
C ASP A 147 14.75 -5.66 13.24
N ILE A 148 14.55 -6.13 14.47
CA ILE A 148 15.13 -7.40 14.93
C ILE A 148 14.69 -8.57 14.04
N LYS A 149 13.45 -8.55 13.50
CA LYS A 149 12.89 -9.60 12.62
C LYS A 149 13.56 -9.67 11.26
N GLU A 150 14.42 -8.71 10.94
CA GLU A 150 15.21 -8.69 9.70
C GLU A 150 16.55 -9.44 9.85
N HIS A 151 16.70 -10.17 10.96
CA HIS A 151 17.78 -11.11 11.22
C HIS A 151 17.20 -12.53 11.37
N SER A 152 17.78 -13.55 10.72
CA SER A 152 17.26 -14.93 10.80
C SER A 152 17.16 -15.47 12.23
N ASN A 153 18.14 -15.16 13.07
CA ASN A 153 18.19 -15.58 14.47
C ASN A 153 17.39 -14.68 15.46
N PHE A 154 16.44 -13.86 14.97
CA PHE A 154 15.71 -12.92 15.84
C PHE A 154 14.98 -13.61 17.00
N SER A 155 14.51 -14.84 16.80
CA SER A 155 13.82 -15.62 17.84
C SER A 155 14.77 -16.09 18.95
N ILE A 156 16.07 -16.18 18.67
CA ILE A 156 17.09 -16.69 19.60
C ILE A 156 17.73 -15.53 20.37
N SER A 157 17.94 -14.37 19.72
CA SER A 157 18.58 -13.20 20.33
C SER A 157 17.89 -11.89 19.89
N PRO A 158 16.72 -11.55 20.45
CA PRO A 158 15.96 -10.35 20.09
C PRO A 158 16.53 -9.11 20.79
N THR A 159 17.68 -8.61 20.34
CA THR A 159 18.33 -7.43 20.93
C THR A 159 18.41 -6.30 19.92
N VAL A 160 17.93 -5.12 20.30
CA VAL A 160 18.11 -3.89 19.52
C VAL A 160 19.50 -3.33 19.77
N THR A 161 20.34 -3.33 18.74
CA THR A 161 21.72 -2.82 18.82
C THR A 161 21.78 -1.29 18.74
N PRO A 162 22.88 -0.65 19.17
CA PRO A 162 23.09 0.79 18.95
C PRO A 162 23.05 1.17 17.47
N GLY A 163 23.72 0.41 16.59
CA GLY A 163 23.66 0.64 15.14
C GLY A 163 22.25 0.61 14.55
N MET A 164 21.36 -0.28 15.03
CA MET A 164 19.95 -0.28 14.64
C MET A 164 19.24 1.03 15.06
N ARG A 165 19.50 1.51 16.29
CA ARG A 165 18.91 2.77 16.77
C ARG A 165 19.38 3.97 15.96
N ASP A 166 20.68 4.02 15.64
CA ASP A 166 21.24 5.07 14.79
C ASP A 166 20.57 5.07 13.42
N PHE A 167 20.38 3.89 12.82
CA PHE A 167 19.72 3.78 11.51
C PHE A 167 18.23 4.15 11.56
N GLN A 168 17.50 3.71 12.60
CA GLN A 168 16.10 4.09 12.84
C GLN A 168 15.93 5.60 12.99
N GLU A 169 16.88 6.27 13.67
CA GLU A 169 16.86 7.72 13.85
C GLU A 169 17.03 8.46 12.52
N VAL A 170 17.94 8.01 11.65
CA VAL A 170 18.12 8.58 10.30
C VAL A 170 16.84 8.43 9.48
N VAL A 171 16.23 7.23 9.48
CA VAL A 171 14.96 6.96 8.77
C VAL A 171 13.87 7.88 9.28
N ARG A 172 13.76 8.07 10.60
CA ARG A 172 12.78 8.97 11.22
C ARG A 172 13.02 10.43 10.84
N CYS A 173 14.25 10.92 10.99
CA CYS A 173 14.64 12.29 10.66
C CYS A 173 14.38 12.64 9.19
N CYS A 174 14.70 11.73 8.27
CA CYS A 174 14.50 11.95 6.84
C CYS A 174 13.07 11.64 6.37
N SER A 175 12.21 11.14 7.27
CA SER A 175 10.87 10.64 6.92
C SER A 175 10.93 9.63 5.78
N PHE A 176 11.89 8.71 5.87
CA PHE A 176 12.05 7.65 4.91
C PHE A 176 11.07 6.50 5.17
N THR A 177 10.75 5.80 4.10
CA THR A 177 9.96 4.58 4.12
C THR A 177 10.56 3.60 3.12
N ASP A 178 10.52 2.31 3.43
CA ASP A 178 10.87 1.28 2.46
C ASP A 178 9.95 1.42 1.23
N LEU A 179 10.55 1.53 0.04
CA LEU A 179 9.82 1.47 -1.21
C LEU A 179 9.08 0.12 -1.29
N ALA A 180 7.87 0.14 -1.87
CA ALA A 180 7.11 -1.08 -2.08
C ALA A 180 7.96 -2.11 -2.83
N HIS A 181 8.07 -3.31 -2.28
CA HIS A 181 8.95 -4.34 -2.82
C HIS A 181 8.33 -5.72 -2.74
N HIS A 182 8.82 -6.62 -3.60
CA HIS A 182 8.61 -8.05 -3.48
C HIS A 182 9.92 -8.80 -3.74
N GLY A 183 9.94 -10.07 -3.35
CA GLY A 183 11.14 -10.91 -3.28
C GLY A 183 11.34 -11.49 -1.88
N PRO A 184 12.45 -12.21 -1.65
CA PRO A 184 12.75 -12.79 -0.34
C PRO A 184 12.86 -11.74 0.77
N GLN A 185 12.50 -12.11 2.00
CA GLN A 185 12.59 -11.22 3.17
C GLN A 185 14.03 -10.79 3.48
N PHE A 186 14.98 -11.71 3.36
CA PHE A 186 16.40 -11.45 3.58
C PHE A 186 17.12 -11.21 2.25
N THR A 187 18.06 -10.28 2.24
CA THR A 187 18.80 -9.90 1.04
C THR A 187 20.23 -10.39 1.04
N TRP A 188 20.74 -10.82 2.19
CA TRP A 188 22.12 -11.30 2.36
C TRP A 188 22.17 -12.62 3.15
N THR A 189 23.16 -13.46 2.84
CA THR A 189 23.51 -14.66 3.61
C THR A 189 25.01 -14.79 3.82
N ASN A 190 25.42 -15.30 4.99
CA ASN A 190 26.82 -15.60 5.29
C ASN A 190 27.40 -16.78 4.49
N LYS A 191 26.57 -17.55 3.78
CA LYS A 191 26.93 -18.74 2.99
C LYS A 191 27.79 -19.78 3.73
N ARG A 192 27.58 -19.95 5.03
CA ARG A 192 28.23 -21.01 5.82
C ARG A 192 27.38 -22.28 5.77
N ASP A 193 28.03 -23.44 5.89
CA ASP A 193 27.32 -24.73 5.93
C ASP A 193 26.57 -24.92 7.25
N ASN A 194 27.18 -24.48 8.36
CA ASN A 194 26.60 -24.44 9.70
C ASN A 194 26.41 -22.99 10.15
N ASP A 195 25.43 -22.75 11.04
CA ASP A 195 25.09 -21.42 11.55
C ASP A 195 24.77 -20.42 10.42
N ILE A 196 23.87 -20.81 9.52
CA ILE A 196 23.40 -19.96 8.43
C ILE A 196 22.72 -18.73 9.03
N ILE A 197 23.25 -17.56 8.67
CA ILE A 197 22.68 -16.27 9.06
C ILE A 197 22.23 -15.55 7.80
N CYS A 198 20.97 -15.11 7.80
CA CYS A 198 20.39 -14.28 6.76
C CYS A 198 19.95 -12.93 7.35
N LYS A 199 20.16 -11.84 6.60
CA LYS A 199 19.80 -10.48 7.03
C LYS A 199 19.21 -9.67 5.86
N LYS A 200 18.38 -8.66 6.16
CA LYS A 200 17.92 -7.65 5.19
C LYS A 200 18.80 -6.39 5.27
N LEU A 201 19.93 -6.43 4.56
CA LEU A 201 20.93 -5.35 4.54
C LEU A 201 20.70 -4.37 3.37
N ASP A 202 20.09 -4.86 2.30
CA ASP A 202 19.88 -4.13 1.06
C ASP A 202 18.50 -3.48 1.05
N ARG A 203 18.42 -2.17 0.75
CA ARG A 203 17.15 -1.42 0.77
C ARG A 203 17.02 -0.40 -0.33
N MET A 204 15.78 0.01 -0.57
CA MET A 204 15.40 1.20 -1.31
C MET A 204 14.50 2.05 -0.42
N LEU A 205 15.07 3.07 0.21
CA LEU A 205 14.37 4.00 1.09
C LEU A 205 13.97 5.25 0.31
N VAL A 206 12.71 5.68 0.45
CA VAL A 206 12.17 6.84 -0.26
C VAL A 206 11.54 7.85 0.69
N ASN A 207 11.65 9.14 0.37
CA ASN A 207 11.04 10.19 1.18
C ASN A 207 9.57 10.45 0.82
N ASP A 208 8.89 11.26 1.64
CA ASP A 208 7.48 11.62 1.42
C ASP A 208 7.19 12.25 0.05
N LYS A 209 8.17 12.95 -0.55
CA LYS A 209 8.03 13.61 -1.86
C LYS A 209 8.05 12.60 -3.00
N TRP A 210 8.90 11.58 -2.89
CA TRP A 210 8.87 10.42 -3.78
C TRP A 210 7.51 9.72 -3.74
N MET A 211 6.99 9.45 -2.54
CA MET A 211 5.68 8.80 -2.39
C MET A 211 4.52 9.63 -2.95
N GLN A 212 4.68 10.95 -3.10
CA GLN A 212 3.68 11.81 -3.72
C GLN A 212 3.75 11.74 -5.25
N GLN A 213 4.95 11.79 -5.82
CA GLN A 213 5.17 11.97 -7.26
C GLN A 213 5.33 10.64 -8.01
N LYS A 214 5.90 9.61 -7.38
CA LYS A 214 6.25 8.32 -7.98
C LYS A 214 5.47 7.16 -7.36
N GLN A 215 4.16 7.31 -7.15
CA GLN A 215 3.26 6.35 -6.45
C GLN A 215 3.23 4.94 -7.05
N HIS A 216 3.60 4.80 -8.32
CA HIS A 216 3.59 3.51 -9.03
C HIS A 216 4.96 2.86 -9.10
N SER A 217 6.00 3.51 -8.58
CA SER A 217 7.31 2.89 -8.45
C SER A 217 7.30 1.80 -7.39
N TYR A 218 8.09 0.76 -7.65
CA TYR A 218 8.31 -0.34 -6.73
C TYR A 218 9.68 -0.95 -7.04
N CYS A 219 10.16 -1.84 -6.17
CA CYS A 219 11.36 -2.59 -6.44
C CYS A 219 11.18 -4.10 -6.34
N VAL A 220 12.10 -4.81 -6.98
CA VAL A 220 12.14 -6.26 -7.02
C VAL A 220 13.50 -6.70 -6.52
N PHE A 221 13.50 -7.53 -5.48
CA PHE A 221 14.72 -8.20 -5.02
C PHE A 221 14.81 -9.57 -5.69
N ASP A 222 15.54 -9.61 -6.80
CA ASP A 222 15.77 -10.81 -7.58
C ASP A 222 16.95 -11.63 -7.01
N SER A 223 17.03 -12.91 -7.40
CA SER A 223 18.11 -13.80 -7.00
C SER A 223 19.50 -13.21 -7.28
N GLY A 224 20.36 -13.30 -6.26
CA GLY A 224 21.72 -12.77 -6.28
C GLY A 224 22.71 -13.52 -7.17
N GLY A 225 22.37 -14.71 -7.67
CA GLY A 225 23.21 -15.51 -8.55
C GLY A 225 24.66 -15.67 -8.06
N CYS A 226 25.57 -14.91 -8.64
CA CYS A 226 27.01 -14.95 -8.34
C CYS A 226 27.45 -14.13 -7.10
N SER A 227 26.50 -13.53 -6.39
CA SER A 227 26.70 -12.78 -5.15
C SER A 227 26.02 -13.48 -3.95
N ASP A 228 26.45 -13.13 -2.75
CA ASP A 228 25.76 -13.40 -1.48
C ASP A 228 24.67 -12.38 -1.14
N HIS A 229 24.57 -11.31 -1.93
CA HIS A 229 23.47 -10.37 -1.89
C HIS A 229 22.50 -10.59 -3.04
N LEU A 230 21.21 -10.37 -2.79
CA LEU A 230 20.18 -10.20 -3.81
C LEU A 230 20.45 -8.94 -4.63
N ARG A 231 19.89 -8.89 -5.84
CA ARG A 231 19.99 -7.72 -6.73
C ARG A 231 18.70 -6.93 -6.68
N GLY A 232 18.81 -5.62 -6.41
CA GLY A 232 17.66 -4.73 -6.30
C GLY A 232 17.38 -4.06 -7.64
N LYS A 233 16.19 -4.27 -8.20
CA LYS A 233 15.71 -3.63 -9.44
C LYS A 233 14.65 -2.59 -9.11
N LEU A 234 14.88 -1.34 -9.49
CA LEU A 234 13.91 -0.26 -9.37
C LEU A 234 13.08 -0.19 -10.64
N ILE A 235 11.76 -0.16 -10.50
CA ILE A 235 10.84 -0.01 -11.63
C ILE A 235 10.13 1.33 -11.48
N LEU A 236 10.39 2.24 -12.42
CA LEU A 236 9.68 3.52 -12.54
C LEU A 236 8.57 3.34 -13.58
N GLN A 237 7.37 2.96 -13.12
CA GLN A 237 6.19 2.98 -13.97
C GLN A 237 5.74 4.44 -14.19
N GLY A 238 5.39 4.77 -15.44
CA GLY A 238 4.76 6.06 -15.75
C GLY A 238 3.44 6.24 -15.00
N GLN A 239 2.89 7.45 -15.00
CA GLN A 239 1.59 7.72 -14.38
C GLN A 239 0.50 6.86 -15.04
N ILE A 240 0.12 5.76 -14.40
CA ILE A 240 -1.10 5.05 -14.76
C ILE A 240 -2.24 5.95 -14.30
N LEU A 241 -3.05 6.45 -15.25
CA LEU A 241 -4.29 7.14 -14.95
C LEU A 241 -5.05 6.33 -13.89
N LYS A 242 -5.22 6.89 -12.69
CA LYS A 242 -5.93 6.21 -11.60
C LYS A 242 -7.31 5.81 -12.14
N PRO A 243 -7.62 4.52 -12.32
CA PRO A 243 -8.95 4.13 -12.69
C PRO A 243 -9.90 4.63 -11.60
N ARG A 244 -11.08 5.13 -11.99
CA ARG A 244 -12.10 5.53 -11.01
C ARG A 244 -12.42 4.32 -10.15
N GLY A 245 -11.99 4.35 -8.89
CA GLY A 245 -12.31 3.29 -7.94
C GLY A 245 -13.83 3.12 -7.77
N PRO A 246 -14.28 1.93 -7.33
CA PRO A 246 -15.68 1.71 -7.04
C PRO A 246 -16.16 2.70 -5.96
N PHE A 247 -17.47 3.00 -5.96
CA PHE A 247 -18.08 3.74 -4.85
C PHE A 247 -17.78 3.02 -3.53
N LYS A 248 -17.46 3.79 -2.50
CA LYS A 248 -17.38 3.30 -1.12
C LYS A 248 -18.03 4.34 -0.23
N PHE A 249 -19.01 3.93 0.54
CA PHE A 249 -19.66 4.77 1.51
C PHE A 249 -18.68 5.06 2.67
N THR A 250 -18.68 6.30 3.14
CA THR A 250 -17.83 6.72 4.25
C THR A 250 -18.71 6.86 5.49
N ASN A 251 -18.62 5.94 6.44
CA ASN A 251 -19.54 5.90 7.58
C ASN A 251 -19.60 7.20 8.39
N VAL A 252 -18.52 8.00 8.38
CA VAL A 252 -18.45 9.32 9.04
C VAL A 252 -19.58 10.27 8.60
N ILE A 253 -20.04 10.18 7.35
CA ILE A 253 -21.14 11.03 6.88
C ILE A 253 -22.52 10.56 7.34
N ALA A 254 -22.67 9.32 7.81
CA ALA A 254 -23.98 8.77 8.19
C ALA A 254 -24.58 9.46 9.43
N ALA A 255 -23.72 9.89 10.36
CA ALA A 255 -24.14 10.62 11.56
C ALA A 255 -24.50 12.11 11.28
N MET A 256 -24.25 12.61 10.07
CA MET A 256 -24.49 14.02 9.74
C MET A 256 -25.99 14.27 9.46
N PRO A 257 -26.58 15.38 9.95
CA PRO A 257 -27.97 15.73 9.63
C PRO A 257 -28.25 15.83 8.13
N GLU A 258 -27.28 16.31 7.35
CA GLU A 258 -27.40 16.45 5.90
C GLU A 258 -27.51 15.09 5.19
N PHE A 259 -26.97 14.02 5.77
CA PHE A 259 -27.16 12.67 5.24
C PHE A 259 -28.61 12.23 5.39
N LYS A 260 -29.20 12.41 6.57
CA LYS A 260 -30.61 12.06 6.84
C LYS A 260 -31.55 12.81 5.89
N HIS A 261 -31.34 14.13 5.75
CA HIS A 261 -32.12 14.96 4.84
C HIS A 261 -31.99 14.52 3.37
N GLN A 262 -30.79 14.18 2.90
CA GLN A 262 -30.59 13.67 1.53
C GLN A 262 -31.24 12.31 1.31
N MET A 263 -31.20 11.42 2.30
CA MET A 263 -31.86 10.13 2.25
C MET A 263 -33.37 10.29 2.14
N GLU A 264 -33.99 11.05 3.04
CA GLU A 264 -35.43 11.32 3.04
C GLU A 264 -35.89 11.96 1.72
N THR A 265 -35.17 12.97 1.25
CA THR A 265 -35.50 13.66 -0.02
C THR A 265 -35.44 12.69 -1.19
N PHE A 266 -34.35 11.91 -1.32
CA PHE A 266 -34.19 10.97 -2.42
C PHE A 266 -35.24 9.86 -2.37
N TRP A 267 -35.54 9.31 -1.19
CA TRP A 267 -36.47 8.20 -1.05
C TRP A 267 -37.92 8.62 -1.27
N THR A 268 -38.30 9.82 -0.81
CA THR A 268 -39.65 10.38 -1.03
C THR A 268 -39.92 10.66 -2.51
N GLN A 269 -38.90 11.06 -3.26
CA GLN A 269 -38.98 11.29 -4.71
C GLN A 269 -38.92 10.00 -5.53
N SER A 270 -38.57 8.87 -4.91
CA SER A 270 -38.44 7.59 -5.58
C SER A 270 -39.77 6.83 -5.58
N GLU A 271 -40.08 6.13 -6.67
CA GLU A 271 -41.28 5.29 -6.76
C GLU A 271 -41.34 4.25 -5.61
N PRO A 272 -42.48 4.06 -4.94
CA PRO A 272 -42.63 3.04 -3.91
C PRO A 272 -42.30 1.64 -4.43
N LEU A 273 -41.67 0.82 -3.59
CA LEU A 273 -41.39 -0.57 -3.94
C LEU A 273 -42.53 -1.47 -3.48
N PHE A 274 -42.99 -2.33 -4.38
CA PHE A 274 -44.00 -3.36 -4.11
C PHE A 274 -43.42 -4.74 -4.40
N GLN A 275 -44.03 -5.76 -3.79
CA GLN A 275 -43.63 -7.14 -3.98
C GLN A 275 -43.73 -7.53 -5.47
N SER A 276 -42.63 -8.02 -6.02
CA SER A 276 -42.54 -8.50 -7.40
C SER A 276 -41.21 -9.20 -7.66
N THR A 277 -41.13 -9.98 -8.74
CA THR A 277 -39.86 -10.55 -9.25
C THR A 277 -38.79 -9.49 -9.54
N THR A 278 -39.18 -8.23 -9.76
CA THR A 278 -38.24 -7.13 -10.03
C THR A 278 -37.84 -6.32 -8.80
N ALA A 279 -38.38 -6.62 -7.61
CA ALA A 279 -38.22 -5.78 -6.43
C ALA A 279 -36.74 -5.59 -6.02
N LEU A 280 -35.98 -6.68 -5.95
CA LEU A 280 -34.53 -6.65 -5.70
C LEU A 280 -33.76 -5.83 -6.72
N PHE A 281 -34.11 -5.95 -8.01
CA PHE A 281 -33.46 -5.18 -9.08
C PHE A 281 -33.75 -3.68 -8.94
N ARG A 282 -34.99 -3.32 -8.63
CA ARG A 282 -35.41 -1.93 -8.40
C ARG A 282 -34.73 -1.33 -7.16
N LEU A 283 -34.63 -2.07 -6.05
CA LEU A 283 -33.87 -1.64 -4.88
C LEU A 283 -32.40 -1.39 -5.23
N SER A 284 -31.76 -2.33 -5.94
CA SER A 284 -30.38 -2.17 -6.42
C SER A 284 -30.21 -0.94 -7.32
N LYS A 285 -31.19 -0.66 -8.19
CA LYS A 285 -31.22 0.53 -9.05
C LYS A 285 -31.35 1.82 -8.22
N LYS A 286 -32.23 1.86 -7.22
CA LYS A 286 -32.35 3.00 -6.28
C LYS A 286 -31.03 3.26 -5.56
N LEU A 287 -30.42 2.22 -4.98
CA LEU A 287 -29.10 2.32 -4.34
C LEU A 287 -28.05 2.82 -5.34
N LYS A 288 -28.06 2.36 -6.60
CA LYS A 288 -27.14 2.86 -7.64
C LYS A 288 -27.33 4.35 -7.93
N GLN A 289 -28.57 4.84 -7.98
CA GLN A 289 -28.92 6.25 -8.19
C GLN A 289 -28.55 7.15 -7.00
N LEU A 290 -28.52 6.60 -5.79
CA LEU A 290 -28.11 7.31 -4.58
C LEU A 290 -26.59 7.58 -4.50
N LYS A 291 -25.75 6.72 -5.12
CA LYS A 291 -24.28 6.87 -5.12
C LYS A 291 -23.76 8.27 -5.49
N PRO A 292 -24.19 8.93 -6.59
CA PRO A 292 -23.72 10.27 -6.93
C PRO A 292 -24.05 11.33 -5.87
N ILE A 293 -25.21 11.24 -5.23
CA ILE A 293 -25.66 12.17 -4.17
C ILE A 293 -24.71 12.05 -2.98
N LEU A 294 -24.49 10.82 -2.49
CA LEU A 294 -23.60 10.54 -1.36
C LEU A 294 -22.13 10.84 -1.67
N ARG A 295 -21.68 10.64 -2.92
CA ARG A 295 -20.34 11.06 -3.36
C ARG A 295 -20.18 12.57 -3.27
N LYS A 296 -21.18 13.35 -3.69
CA LYS A 296 -21.16 14.80 -3.60
C LYS A 296 -21.11 15.25 -2.13
N LEU A 297 -21.94 14.67 -1.27
CA LEU A 297 -21.93 14.96 0.17
C LEU A 297 -20.57 14.66 0.80
N SER A 298 -20.03 13.46 0.55
CA SER A 298 -18.74 13.05 1.09
C SER A 298 -17.60 13.95 0.62
N ARG A 299 -17.56 14.34 -0.66
CA ARG A 299 -16.57 15.30 -1.17
C ARG A 299 -16.70 16.65 -0.48
N ASN A 300 -17.90 17.22 -0.43
CA ASN A 300 -18.12 18.54 0.14
C ASN A 300 -17.75 18.62 1.62
N LYS A 301 -18.01 17.56 2.39
CA LYS A 301 -17.77 17.54 3.83
C LYS A 301 -16.35 17.12 4.23
N LEU A 302 -15.70 16.26 3.44
CA LEU A 302 -14.44 15.61 3.84
C LEU A 302 -13.20 16.03 3.03
N HIS A 303 -13.34 16.69 1.87
CA HIS A 303 -12.20 16.99 0.99
C HIS A 303 -11.10 17.80 1.69
N ASP A 304 -11.48 18.77 2.54
CA ASP A 304 -10.56 19.67 3.27
C ASP A 304 -10.63 19.48 4.79
N ILE A 305 -11.06 18.30 5.26
CA ILE A 305 -11.30 18.11 6.70
C ILE A 305 -10.03 18.37 7.54
N SER A 306 -8.86 17.92 7.07
CA SER A 306 -7.58 18.14 7.74
C SER A 306 -7.17 19.61 7.77
N ARG A 307 -7.39 20.35 6.68
CA ARG A 307 -7.14 21.80 6.65
C ARG A 307 -8.06 22.53 7.62
N ARG A 308 -9.35 22.18 7.61
CA ARG A 308 -10.36 22.77 8.51
C ARG A 308 -10.08 22.46 9.99
N ALA A 309 -9.54 21.28 10.29
CA ALA A 309 -9.13 20.91 11.65
C ALA A 309 -7.94 21.77 12.11
N ALA A 310 -6.93 21.97 11.26
CA ALA A 310 -5.80 22.85 11.53
C ALA A 310 -6.24 24.31 11.74
N GLU A 311 -7.10 24.84 10.87
CA GLU A 311 -7.65 26.21 11.00
C GLU A 311 -8.47 26.39 12.28
N ALA A 312 -9.26 25.37 12.67
CA ALA A 312 -10.03 25.40 13.91
C ALA A 312 -9.11 25.38 15.15
N TYR A 313 -8.01 24.63 15.09
CA TYR A 313 -7.01 24.60 16.14
C TYR A 313 -6.27 25.94 16.29
N GLU A 314 -5.84 26.54 15.17
CA GLU A 314 -5.21 27.88 15.19
C GLU A 314 -6.16 28.94 15.77
N ASN A 315 -7.45 28.87 15.42
CA ASN A 315 -8.47 29.75 15.98
C ASN A 315 -8.64 29.54 17.49
N LEU A 316 -8.68 28.29 17.96
CA LEU A 316 -8.73 27.96 19.39
C LEU A 316 -7.52 28.54 20.13
N CYS A 317 -6.30 28.36 19.62
CA CYS A 317 -5.10 28.95 20.24
C CYS A 317 -5.18 30.48 20.32
N THR A 318 -5.72 31.13 19.28
CA THR A 318 -5.92 32.59 19.26
C THR A 318 -6.93 33.03 20.32
N CYS A 319 -8.06 32.32 20.44
CA CYS A 319 -9.07 32.60 21.45
C CYS A 319 -8.56 32.35 22.88
N GLN A 320 -7.74 31.31 23.10
CA GLN A 320 -7.10 31.02 24.39
C GLN A 320 -6.14 32.14 24.81
N ILE A 321 -5.28 32.59 23.89
CA ILE A 321 -4.38 33.74 24.17
C ILE A 321 -5.21 34.97 24.54
N ASN A 322 -6.28 35.26 23.81
CA ASN A 322 -7.12 36.42 24.09
C ASN A 322 -7.85 36.29 25.44
N SER A 323 -8.40 35.12 25.75
CA SER A 323 -9.08 34.80 27.02
C SER A 323 -8.17 34.93 28.24
N LEU A 324 -6.90 34.53 28.11
CA LEU A 324 -5.87 34.69 29.14
C LEU A 324 -5.27 36.09 29.23
N THR A 325 -5.34 36.88 28.15
CA THR A 325 -4.86 38.27 28.11
C THR A 325 -5.93 39.26 28.58
N ASN A 326 -7.18 39.00 28.22
CA ASN A 326 -8.37 39.78 28.53
C ASN A 326 -9.37 38.86 29.24
N VAL A 327 -9.35 38.87 30.57
CA VAL A 327 -10.24 38.05 31.40
C VAL A 327 -11.64 38.66 31.40
N ASP A 328 -12.35 38.49 30.29
CA ASP A 328 -13.74 38.89 30.12
C ASP A 328 -14.62 37.68 29.73
N ALA A 329 -15.91 37.77 30.06
CA ALA A 329 -16.85 36.67 29.83
C ALA A 329 -17.07 36.37 28.32
N GLN A 330 -16.83 37.36 27.45
CA GLN A 330 -17.02 37.23 26.02
C GLN A 330 -15.84 36.47 25.36
N ALA A 331 -14.62 36.69 25.83
CA ALA A 331 -13.41 35.99 25.44
C ALA A 331 -13.44 34.54 25.92
N ALA A 332 -13.90 34.29 27.15
CA ALA A 332 -14.12 32.93 27.67
C ALA A 332 -15.21 32.18 26.88
N HIS A 333 -16.30 32.86 26.51
CA HIS A 333 -17.34 32.27 25.67
C HIS A 333 -16.84 31.97 24.24
N ALA A 334 -16.04 32.87 23.66
CA ALA A 334 -15.43 32.67 22.34
C ALA A 334 -14.44 31.49 22.33
N GLU A 335 -13.64 31.35 23.39
CA GLU A 335 -12.75 30.18 23.60
C GLU A 335 -13.57 28.89 23.68
N SER A 336 -14.63 28.86 24.49
CA SER A 336 -15.52 27.70 24.61
C SER A 336 -16.13 27.28 23.26
N MET A 337 -16.64 28.23 22.48
CA MET A 337 -17.16 27.95 21.13
C MET A 337 -16.08 27.46 20.16
N ALA A 338 -14.87 28.02 20.23
CA ALA A 338 -13.75 27.60 19.40
C ALA A 338 -13.31 26.18 19.76
N TYR A 339 -13.32 25.83 21.04
CA TYR A 339 -13.02 24.49 21.56
C TYR A 339 -14.05 23.48 21.03
N ASP A 340 -15.34 23.74 21.22
CA ASP A 340 -16.43 22.89 20.71
C ASP A 340 -16.33 22.66 19.20
N ARG A 341 -15.96 23.70 18.44
CA ARG A 341 -15.79 23.62 16.99
C ARG A 341 -14.59 22.76 16.63
N TRP A 342 -13.45 22.97 17.28
CA TRP A 342 -12.25 22.18 17.05
C TRP A 342 -12.48 20.71 17.41
N GLU A 343 -13.07 20.42 18.57
CA GLU A 343 -13.37 19.06 19.03
C GLU A 343 -14.24 18.32 18.01
N LYS A 344 -15.33 18.95 17.52
CA LYS A 344 -16.21 18.37 16.50
C LYS A 344 -15.48 18.08 15.19
N ILE A 345 -14.68 19.01 14.68
CA ILE A 345 -13.97 18.85 13.40
C ILE A 345 -12.85 17.82 13.53
N SER A 346 -12.11 17.85 14.63
CA SER A 346 -11.03 16.91 14.95
C SER A 346 -11.56 15.48 15.07
N ALA A 347 -12.67 15.27 15.78
CA ALA A 347 -13.32 13.96 15.87
C ALA A 347 -13.77 13.41 14.51
N ILE A 348 -14.27 14.28 13.61
CA ILE A 348 -14.63 13.88 12.23
C ILE A 348 -13.38 13.51 11.43
N GLU A 349 -12.31 14.31 11.52
CA GLU A 349 -11.02 14.02 10.87
C GLU A 349 -10.45 12.69 11.33
N GLU A 350 -10.37 12.47 12.64
CA GLU A 350 -9.83 11.26 13.25
C GLU A 350 -10.61 10.03 12.79
N ASN A 351 -11.94 10.07 12.87
CA ASN A 351 -12.79 8.99 12.40
C ASN A 351 -12.59 8.69 10.90
N PHE A 352 -12.42 9.73 10.08
CA PHE A 352 -12.16 9.59 8.65
C PHE A 352 -10.79 8.96 8.37
N LEU A 353 -9.73 9.44 9.02
CA LEU A 353 -8.38 8.90 8.88
C LEU A 353 -8.26 7.48 9.44
N ARG A 354 -8.96 7.17 10.53
CA ARG A 354 -9.07 5.83 11.13
C ARG A 354 -9.71 4.84 10.15
N HIS A 355 -10.85 5.18 9.55
CA HIS A 355 -11.47 4.32 8.54
C HIS A 355 -10.59 4.12 7.32
N LYS A 356 -9.87 5.17 6.90
CA LYS A 356 -9.00 5.10 5.73
C LYS A 356 -7.72 4.28 5.98
N SER A 357 -7.16 4.34 7.18
CA SER A 357 -5.95 3.60 7.59
C SER A 357 -6.23 2.15 8.02
N LYS A 358 -7.44 1.86 8.53
CA LYS A 358 -7.82 0.55 9.10
C LYS A 358 -6.84 0.05 10.18
N LEU A 359 -6.30 0.97 10.98
CA LEU A 359 -5.46 0.67 12.16
C LEU A 359 -6.33 0.57 13.42
N HIS A 360 -6.01 -0.38 14.31
CA HIS A 360 -6.66 -0.51 15.62
C HIS A 360 -5.86 0.30 16.66
N TRP A 361 -6.57 1.07 17.49
CA TRP A 361 -6.03 2.17 18.34
C TRP A 361 -4.94 1.75 19.35
N LEU A 362 -4.90 0.48 19.75
CA LEU A 362 -4.19 0.01 20.95
C LEU A 362 -2.65 0.17 20.94
N ASN A 363 -2.00 0.65 19.87
CA ASN A 363 -0.54 0.86 19.84
C ASN A 363 -0.07 2.28 19.50
N VAL A 364 -0.96 3.26 19.30
CA VAL A 364 -0.55 4.59 18.81
C VAL A 364 -1.37 5.66 19.51
N GLY A 365 -0.85 6.19 20.63
CA GLY A 365 -1.46 7.30 21.38
C GLY A 365 -1.48 8.64 20.61
N ASP A 366 -1.56 9.75 21.34
CA ASP A 366 -1.84 11.14 20.90
C ASP A 366 -0.90 11.81 19.85
N LYS A 367 -0.41 11.13 18.79
CA LYS A 367 0.51 11.78 17.82
C LYS A 367 0.23 11.58 16.32
N ASN A 368 0.07 12.75 15.69
CA ASN A 368 0.42 13.22 14.34
C ASN A 368 -0.28 12.57 13.12
N ASN A 369 -1.19 13.33 12.48
CA ASN A 369 -1.88 13.01 11.22
C ASN A 369 -0.94 12.54 10.11
N ARG A 370 0.33 12.97 10.11
CA ARG A 370 1.36 12.51 9.17
C ARG A 370 1.61 11.00 9.25
N PHE A 371 1.57 10.41 10.45
CA PHE A 371 1.69 8.96 10.63
C PHE A 371 0.55 8.22 9.94
N PHE A 372 -0.70 8.65 10.15
CA PHE A 372 -1.86 8.06 9.48
C PHE A 372 -1.76 8.19 7.96
N HIS A 373 -1.37 9.35 7.45
CA HIS A 373 -1.17 9.54 6.01
C HIS A 373 -0.09 8.62 5.44
N ASN A 374 1.01 8.42 6.15
CA ASN A 374 2.09 7.54 5.70
C ASN A 374 1.67 6.07 5.80
N ALA A 375 1.03 5.64 6.89
CA ALA A 375 0.47 4.30 7.02
C ALA A 375 -0.58 3.99 5.92
N ILE A 376 -1.41 4.98 5.54
CA ILE A 376 -2.35 4.84 4.41
C ILE A 376 -1.60 4.63 3.10
N LYS A 377 -0.56 5.44 2.82
CA LYS A 377 0.25 5.31 1.60
C LYS A 377 0.96 3.96 1.54
N ASP A 378 1.55 3.51 2.64
CA ASP A 378 2.24 2.22 2.73
C ASP A 378 1.28 1.06 2.53
N ARG A 379 0.08 1.16 3.09
CA ARG A 379 -0.99 0.18 2.88
C ARG A 379 -1.45 0.17 1.42
N GLN A 380 -1.59 1.33 0.79
CA GLN A 380 -1.96 1.43 -0.63
C GLN A 380 -0.88 0.84 -1.53
N ALA A 381 0.39 1.13 -1.23
CA ALA A 381 1.52 0.63 -1.98
C ALA A 381 1.65 -0.90 -1.84
N ARG A 382 1.54 -1.44 -0.62
CA ARG A 382 1.56 -2.90 -0.35
C ARG A 382 0.39 -3.66 -0.95
N ASN A 383 -0.83 -3.10 -0.90
CA ASN A 383 -2.02 -3.77 -1.43
C ASN A 383 -2.19 -3.59 -2.95
N SER A 384 -1.31 -2.82 -3.60
CA SER A 384 -1.34 -2.65 -5.05
C SER A 384 -0.62 -3.83 -5.69
N ILE A 385 -1.36 -4.64 -6.43
CA ILE A 385 -0.78 -5.70 -7.26
C ILE A 385 -0.13 -5.03 -8.47
N LYS A 386 1.20 -5.06 -8.54
CA LYS A 386 1.98 -4.41 -9.61
C LYS A 386 2.21 -5.34 -10.79
N GLU A 387 2.45 -6.60 -10.49
CA GLU A 387 2.66 -7.66 -11.48
C GLU A 387 2.25 -9.02 -10.91
N ILE A 388 1.92 -9.96 -11.79
CA ILE A 388 1.69 -11.38 -11.46
C ILE A 388 2.42 -12.25 -12.48
N GLU A 389 2.88 -13.41 -12.05
CA GLU A 389 3.44 -14.44 -12.94
C GLU A 389 2.35 -15.48 -13.25
N THR A 390 2.13 -15.75 -14.53
CA THR A 390 1.18 -16.77 -14.99
C THR A 390 1.75 -18.18 -14.81
N GLN A 391 0.91 -19.20 -14.94
CA GLN A 391 1.39 -20.59 -14.95
C GLN A 391 2.40 -20.88 -16.07
N GLY A 392 2.36 -20.12 -17.17
CA GLY A 392 3.30 -20.22 -18.28
C GLY A 392 4.65 -19.51 -18.03
N GLY A 393 4.84 -18.87 -16.88
CA GLY A 393 6.04 -18.09 -16.56
C GLY A 393 6.08 -16.69 -17.17
N GLU A 394 4.98 -16.23 -17.77
CA GLU A 394 4.85 -14.86 -18.28
C GLU A 394 4.52 -13.90 -17.12
N CYS A 395 5.23 -12.76 -17.06
CA CYS A 395 4.97 -11.72 -16.07
C CYS A 395 4.04 -10.64 -16.63
N LEU A 396 2.79 -10.60 -16.13
CA LEU A 396 1.79 -9.60 -16.51
C LEU A 396 1.92 -8.36 -15.62
N THR A 397 2.12 -7.20 -16.24
CA THR A 397 2.31 -5.92 -15.54
C THR A 397 1.15 -4.94 -15.74
N ARG A 398 0.30 -5.17 -16.76
CA ARG A 398 -0.85 -4.31 -17.07
C ARG A 398 -2.04 -4.72 -16.20
N GLN A 399 -2.68 -3.72 -15.60
CA GLN A 399 -3.81 -3.95 -14.68
C GLN A 399 -5.00 -4.66 -15.33
N GLU A 400 -5.22 -4.50 -16.63
CA GLU A 400 -6.33 -5.20 -17.31
C GLU A 400 -6.02 -6.67 -17.51
N ASP A 401 -4.81 -6.98 -17.96
CA ASP A 401 -4.33 -8.35 -18.16
C ASP A 401 -4.31 -9.11 -16.82
N ILE A 402 -3.85 -8.47 -15.74
CA ILE A 402 -3.89 -9.00 -14.37
C ILE A 402 -5.31 -9.39 -13.94
N LYS A 403 -6.33 -8.56 -14.23
CA LYS A 403 -7.72 -8.86 -13.88
C LYS A 403 -8.26 -10.04 -14.67
N ILE A 404 -7.98 -10.08 -15.97
CA ILE A 404 -8.45 -11.15 -16.86
C ILE A 404 -7.85 -12.48 -16.39
N GLU A 405 -6.53 -12.53 -16.19
CA GLU A 405 -5.83 -13.71 -15.70
C GLU A 405 -6.38 -14.18 -14.34
N ALA A 406 -6.59 -13.25 -13.39
CA ALA A 406 -7.14 -13.60 -12.09
C ALA A 406 -8.54 -14.22 -12.20
N VAL A 407 -9.42 -13.66 -13.03
CA VAL A 407 -10.78 -14.21 -13.25
C VAL A 407 -10.69 -15.58 -13.93
N GLN A 408 -9.84 -15.73 -14.95
CA GLN A 408 -9.66 -16.99 -15.66
C GLN A 408 -9.14 -18.10 -14.74
N PHE A 409 -8.11 -17.81 -13.94
CA PHE A 409 -7.54 -18.74 -12.97
C PHE A 409 -8.59 -19.24 -11.97
N PHE A 410 -9.31 -18.32 -11.30
CA PHE A 410 -10.31 -18.73 -10.31
C PHE A 410 -11.56 -19.35 -10.93
N ASN A 411 -11.95 -18.93 -12.13
CA ASN A 411 -13.03 -19.60 -12.85
C ASN A 411 -12.64 -21.04 -13.17
N GLY A 412 -11.45 -21.28 -13.72
CA GLY A 412 -10.95 -22.63 -13.98
C GLY A 412 -10.84 -23.48 -12.70
N LEU A 413 -10.35 -22.89 -11.61
CA LEU A 413 -10.24 -23.57 -10.31
C LEU A 413 -11.61 -23.97 -9.73
N LEU A 414 -12.61 -23.10 -9.83
CA LEU A 414 -13.93 -23.32 -9.21
C LEU A 414 -14.91 -24.08 -10.10
N THR A 415 -14.72 -24.06 -11.42
CA THR A 415 -15.58 -24.76 -12.40
C THR A 415 -14.95 -26.03 -12.96
N GLY A 416 -13.67 -26.28 -12.66
CA GLY A 416 -12.96 -27.47 -13.11
C GLY A 416 -13.61 -28.73 -12.57
N GLN A 417 -14.20 -29.52 -13.46
CA GLN A 417 -14.66 -30.87 -13.14
C GLN A 417 -13.55 -31.88 -13.49
N PRO A 418 -13.16 -32.77 -12.57
CA PRO A 418 -12.29 -33.89 -12.89
C PRO A 418 -12.92 -34.74 -14.00
N SER A 419 -12.11 -35.25 -14.93
CA SER A 419 -12.58 -36.10 -16.04
C SER A 419 -13.25 -37.39 -15.56
N ASN A 420 -12.96 -37.80 -14.33
CA ASN A 420 -13.48 -38.97 -13.63
C ASN A 420 -14.56 -38.62 -12.58
N TYR A 421 -15.16 -37.43 -12.66
CA TYR A 421 -16.26 -37.07 -11.78
C TYR A 421 -17.53 -37.81 -12.20
N GLU A 422 -17.92 -38.83 -11.44
CA GLU A 422 -19.26 -39.42 -11.49
C GLU A 422 -20.15 -38.70 -10.47
N SER A 423 -21.25 -38.11 -10.93
CA SER A 423 -22.24 -37.50 -10.02
C SER A 423 -22.96 -38.60 -9.25
N PHE A 424 -22.93 -38.53 -7.92
CA PHE A 424 -23.74 -39.40 -7.08
C PHE A 424 -25.22 -38.98 -7.12
N SER A 425 -26.13 -39.96 -7.10
CA SER A 425 -27.55 -39.66 -6.92
C SER A 425 -27.82 -39.13 -5.51
N VAL A 426 -28.86 -38.31 -5.36
CA VAL A 426 -29.33 -37.83 -4.04
C VAL A 426 -29.66 -39.02 -3.14
N ASP A 427 -30.21 -40.10 -3.71
CA ASP A 427 -30.54 -41.33 -2.99
C ASP A 427 -29.30 -42.00 -2.40
N PHE A 428 -28.21 -42.11 -3.17
CA PHE A 428 -26.94 -42.66 -2.70
C PHE A 428 -26.32 -41.81 -1.57
N ILE A 429 -26.36 -40.48 -1.67
CA ILE A 429 -25.92 -39.59 -0.58
C ILE A 429 -26.82 -39.78 0.65
N GLY A 430 -28.12 -39.99 0.43
CA GLY A 430 -29.09 -40.28 1.47
C GLY A 430 -28.83 -41.60 2.20
N GLU A 431 -28.28 -42.61 1.53
CA GLU A 431 -27.85 -43.88 2.14
C GLU A 431 -26.59 -43.72 3.01
N LEU A 432 -25.67 -42.82 2.63
CA LEU A 432 -24.42 -42.57 3.36
C LEU A 432 -24.62 -41.76 4.65
N ILE A 433 -25.64 -40.90 4.69
CA ILE A 433 -25.96 -40.05 5.83
C ILE A 433 -27.17 -40.64 6.54
N SER A 434 -27.01 -41.19 7.74
CA SER A 434 -28.13 -41.73 8.53
C SER A 434 -28.91 -40.66 9.30
N PHE A 435 -28.33 -39.47 9.47
CA PHE A 435 -28.98 -38.36 10.16
C PHE A 435 -30.16 -37.83 9.32
N ARG A 436 -31.31 -37.68 9.98
CA ARG A 436 -32.47 -36.94 9.46
C ARG A 436 -32.82 -35.89 10.50
N CYS A 437 -33.08 -34.66 10.05
CA CYS A 437 -33.56 -33.60 10.93
C CYS A 437 -34.91 -34.02 11.55
N SER A 438 -35.24 -33.50 12.72
CA SER A 438 -36.55 -33.76 13.32
C SER A 438 -37.67 -33.14 12.46
N GLU A 439 -38.90 -33.65 12.57
CA GLU A 439 -40.06 -33.02 11.91
C GLU A 439 -40.23 -31.56 12.32
N ALA A 440 -39.84 -31.22 13.55
CA ALA A 440 -39.86 -29.84 14.04
C ALA A 440 -38.82 -28.96 13.34
N ASP A 441 -37.60 -29.47 13.13
CA ASP A 441 -36.56 -28.75 12.39
C ASP A 441 -36.92 -28.60 10.90
N GLU A 442 -37.50 -29.64 10.29
CA GLU A 442 -37.98 -29.59 8.92
C GLU A 442 -39.07 -28.52 8.74
N ALA A 443 -40.08 -28.52 9.61
CA ALA A 443 -41.12 -27.50 9.60
C ALA A 443 -40.56 -26.09 9.81
N HIS A 444 -39.53 -25.94 10.66
CA HIS A 444 -38.86 -24.66 10.87
C HIS A 444 -38.07 -24.20 9.64
N LEU A 445 -37.34 -25.10 8.97
CA LEU A 445 -36.58 -24.80 7.75
C LEU A 445 -37.48 -24.43 6.56
N LEU A 446 -38.72 -24.90 6.55
CA LEU A 446 -39.73 -24.60 5.53
C LEU A 446 -40.62 -23.40 5.88
N SER A 447 -40.45 -22.82 7.08
CA SER A 447 -41.25 -21.68 7.52
C SER A 447 -40.95 -20.42 6.69
N GLU A 448 -41.96 -19.55 6.57
CA GLU A 448 -41.83 -18.29 5.85
C GLU A 448 -40.90 -17.33 6.58
N VAL A 449 -40.05 -16.64 5.81
CA VAL A 449 -39.16 -15.60 6.35
C VAL A 449 -39.99 -14.38 6.77
N LEU A 450 -39.82 -13.95 8.01
CA LEU A 450 -40.54 -12.80 8.60
C LEU A 450 -39.81 -11.48 8.40
N GLU A 451 -40.54 -10.36 8.45
CA GLU A 451 -39.97 -9.01 8.33
C GLU A 451 -38.95 -8.71 9.45
N GLU A 452 -39.28 -9.17 10.66
CA GLU A 452 -38.48 -9.04 11.86
C GLU A 452 -37.15 -9.79 11.72
N GLU A 453 -37.16 -10.98 11.13
CA GLU A 453 -35.96 -11.78 10.90
C GLU A 453 -35.01 -11.06 9.95
N ILE A 454 -35.53 -10.47 8.86
CA ILE A 454 -34.73 -9.69 7.90
C ILE A 454 -34.03 -8.54 8.61
N LYS A 455 -34.76 -7.80 9.45
CA LYS A 455 -34.19 -6.70 10.24
C LYS A 455 -33.16 -7.22 11.24
N GLN A 456 -33.48 -8.27 11.99
CA GLN A 456 -32.59 -8.84 13.00
C GLN A 456 -31.27 -9.32 12.39
N VAL A 457 -31.32 -10.01 11.25
CA VAL A 457 -30.13 -10.47 10.52
C VAL A 457 -29.25 -9.30 10.09
N LEU A 458 -29.83 -8.25 9.51
CA LEU A 458 -29.06 -7.05 9.15
C LEU A 458 -28.44 -6.36 10.38
N PHE A 459 -29.20 -6.28 11.49
CA PHE A 459 -28.75 -5.58 12.68
C PHE A 459 -27.70 -6.37 13.49
N SER A 460 -27.68 -7.69 13.39
CA SER A 460 -26.66 -8.56 13.99
C SER A 460 -25.33 -8.54 13.23
N MET A 461 -25.31 -8.06 11.98
CA MET A 461 -24.07 -7.97 11.20
C MET A 461 -23.04 -7.05 11.88
N PRO A 462 -21.76 -7.47 11.92
CA PRO A 462 -20.70 -6.71 12.55
C PRO A 462 -20.42 -5.39 11.80
N ILE A 463 -20.21 -4.32 12.56
CA ILE A 463 -19.77 -3.03 12.03
C ILE A 463 -18.29 -3.08 11.62
N ASN A 464 -17.84 -2.08 10.85
CA ASN A 464 -16.48 -1.89 10.34
C ASN A 464 -15.99 -3.00 9.38
N LYS A 465 -16.90 -3.74 8.75
CA LYS A 465 -16.57 -4.71 7.69
C LYS A 465 -16.46 -4.03 6.32
N SER A 466 -15.75 -4.70 5.40
CA SER A 466 -15.59 -4.21 4.03
C SER A 466 -16.92 -4.28 3.29
N PRO A 467 -17.32 -3.23 2.55
CA PRO A 467 -18.53 -3.27 1.74
C PRO A 467 -18.38 -4.22 0.55
N GLY A 468 -19.51 -4.69 0.03
CA GLY A 468 -19.56 -5.45 -1.22
C GLY A 468 -19.27 -4.57 -2.46
N PRO A 469 -19.43 -5.10 -3.68
CA PRO A 469 -19.25 -4.34 -4.92
C PRO A 469 -20.17 -3.12 -5.05
N ASP A 470 -21.28 -3.09 -4.31
CA ASP A 470 -22.18 -1.96 -4.25
C ASP A 470 -21.56 -0.74 -3.53
N GLY A 471 -20.58 -0.97 -2.66
CA GLY A 471 -19.89 0.06 -1.88
C GLY A 471 -20.61 0.48 -0.60
N TYR A 472 -21.73 -0.13 -0.24
CA TYR A 472 -22.48 0.20 0.98
C TYR A 472 -22.04 -0.68 2.15
N THR A 473 -21.92 -0.06 3.32
CA THR A 473 -21.53 -0.73 4.57
C THR A 473 -22.77 -1.15 5.36
N VAL A 474 -22.60 -2.04 6.34
CA VAL A 474 -23.69 -2.41 7.26
C VAL A 474 -24.20 -1.17 8.00
N GLU A 475 -23.30 -0.27 8.38
CA GLU A 475 -23.60 0.99 9.05
C GLU A 475 -24.48 1.90 8.20
N PHE A 476 -24.28 1.94 6.87
CA PHE A 476 -25.19 2.66 5.98
C PHE A 476 -26.62 2.15 6.13
N PHE A 477 -26.82 0.82 6.07
CA PHE A 477 -28.16 0.25 6.14
C PHE A 477 -28.79 0.43 7.52
N LYS A 478 -28.00 0.34 8.59
CA LYS A 478 -28.46 0.60 9.98
C LYS A 478 -28.92 2.05 10.17
N GLU A 479 -28.11 3.01 9.73
CA GLU A 479 -28.41 4.45 9.88
C GLU A 479 -29.55 4.91 8.96
N ALA A 480 -29.64 4.35 7.75
CA ALA A 480 -30.68 4.70 6.80
C ALA A 480 -31.97 3.86 6.95
N TRP A 481 -32.01 2.90 7.88
CA TRP A 481 -33.14 2.01 8.10
C TRP A 481 -34.50 2.71 8.25
N PRO A 482 -34.63 3.86 8.95
CA PRO A 482 -35.90 4.56 9.07
C PRO A 482 -36.51 4.98 7.71
N VAL A 483 -35.68 5.15 6.69
CA VAL A 483 -36.08 5.61 5.35
C VAL A 483 -36.17 4.43 4.36
N LEU A 484 -35.14 3.59 4.30
CA LEU A 484 -35.06 2.51 3.29
C LEU A 484 -35.61 1.16 3.75
N GLY A 485 -35.83 0.97 5.06
CA GLY A 485 -36.09 -0.34 5.66
C GLY A 485 -37.30 -1.05 5.05
N LYS A 486 -38.38 -0.32 4.77
CA LYS A 486 -39.59 -0.88 4.14
C LYS A 486 -39.29 -1.47 2.76
N ASP A 487 -38.60 -0.72 1.90
CA ASP A 487 -38.21 -1.20 0.56
C ASP A 487 -37.23 -2.37 0.65
N PHE A 488 -36.32 -2.35 1.63
CA PHE A 488 -35.38 -3.44 1.86
C PHE A 488 -36.11 -4.74 2.20
N ILE A 489 -37.05 -4.70 3.14
CA ILE A 489 -37.88 -5.85 3.54
C ILE A 489 -38.67 -6.37 2.33
N VAL A 490 -39.39 -5.49 1.61
CA VAL A 490 -40.18 -5.88 0.42
C VAL A 490 -39.31 -6.58 -0.61
N ALA A 491 -38.09 -6.10 -0.84
CA ALA A 491 -37.18 -6.68 -1.82
C ALA A 491 -36.72 -8.09 -1.41
N ILE A 492 -36.35 -8.29 -0.14
CA ILE A 492 -35.89 -9.60 0.37
C ILE A 492 -37.04 -10.61 0.41
N LEU A 493 -38.23 -10.22 0.90
CA LEU A 493 -39.40 -11.09 0.88
C LEU A 493 -39.78 -11.50 -0.54
N SER A 494 -39.72 -10.59 -1.50
CA SER A 494 -40.00 -10.90 -2.92
C SER A 494 -39.08 -11.99 -3.47
N PHE A 495 -37.83 -12.08 -2.99
CA PHE A 495 -36.92 -13.15 -3.38
C PHE A 495 -37.35 -14.50 -2.83
N PHE A 496 -37.68 -14.58 -1.53
CA PHE A 496 -38.15 -15.82 -0.93
C PHE A 496 -39.49 -16.29 -1.51
N ILE A 497 -40.39 -15.37 -1.85
CA ILE A 497 -41.70 -15.69 -2.45
C ILE A 497 -41.56 -16.16 -3.90
N HIS A 498 -40.74 -15.50 -4.72
CA HIS A 498 -40.69 -15.74 -6.16
C HIS A 498 -39.47 -16.57 -6.63
N GLY A 499 -38.50 -16.84 -5.76
CA GLY A 499 -37.30 -17.61 -6.10
C GLY A 499 -36.38 -16.95 -7.14
N PHE A 500 -36.49 -15.64 -7.37
CA PHE A 500 -35.74 -14.95 -8.42
C PHE A 500 -34.66 -14.01 -7.88
N LEU A 501 -33.40 -14.32 -8.15
CA LEU A 501 -32.24 -13.48 -7.82
C LEU A 501 -31.66 -12.80 -9.07
N PRO A 502 -31.79 -11.47 -9.22
CA PRO A 502 -31.18 -10.74 -10.33
C PRO A 502 -29.67 -10.95 -10.44
N LYS A 503 -29.18 -11.08 -11.69
CA LYS A 503 -27.74 -11.17 -11.99
C LYS A 503 -27.00 -9.96 -11.41
N GLY A 504 -25.92 -10.24 -10.71
CA GLY A 504 -24.99 -9.24 -10.20
C GLY A 504 -25.21 -8.85 -8.73
N LEU A 505 -26.31 -9.24 -8.09
CA LEU A 505 -26.51 -9.06 -6.64
C LEU A 505 -25.60 -9.93 -5.79
N ASN A 506 -25.27 -11.13 -6.29
CA ASN A 506 -24.30 -12.05 -5.71
C ASN A 506 -22.87 -11.83 -6.25
N SER A 507 -22.62 -10.71 -6.95
CA SER A 507 -21.25 -10.38 -7.37
C SER A 507 -20.35 -10.27 -6.15
N THR A 508 -19.13 -10.80 -6.26
CA THR A 508 -18.11 -10.67 -5.23
C THR A 508 -16.88 -9.93 -5.78
N ILE A 509 -16.09 -9.34 -4.87
CA ILE A 509 -14.80 -8.76 -5.23
C ILE A 509 -13.75 -9.85 -5.03
N LEU A 510 -13.07 -10.24 -6.11
CA LEU A 510 -11.88 -11.08 -6.00
C LEU A 510 -10.76 -10.28 -5.33
N ALA A 511 -10.38 -10.71 -4.13
CA ALA A 511 -9.25 -10.16 -3.39
C ALA A 511 -8.11 -11.18 -3.42
N LEU A 512 -7.02 -10.86 -4.12
CA LEU A 512 -5.83 -11.69 -4.15
C LEU A 512 -5.01 -11.44 -2.89
N ILE A 513 -4.79 -12.49 -2.11
CA ILE A 513 -3.97 -12.46 -0.91
C ILE A 513 -2.66 -13.17 -1.25
N PRO A 514 -1.49 -12.50 -1.14
CA PRO A 514 -0.22 -13.17 -1.35
C PRO A 514 -0.08 -14.29 -0.32
N LYS A 515 0.32 -15.49 -0.77
CA LYS A 515 0.71 -16.56 0.14
C LYS A 515 1.95 -16.09 0.88
N ILE A 516 1.83 -15.93 2.20
CA ILE A 516 2.97 -15.73 3.08
C ILE A 516 3.54 -17.14 3.31
N THR A 517 4.53 -17.53 2.52
CA THR A 517 5.30 -18.75 2.74
C THR A 517 6.45 -18.50 3.68
#